data_AF-A0A2E7IKM8-F1
#
_entry.id   AF-A0A2E7IKM8-F1
#
_cell.length_a   1.000
_cell.length_b   1.000
_cell.length_c   1.000
_cell.angle_alpha   90.00
_cell.angle_beta   90.00
_cell.angle_gamma   90.00
#
_symmetry.space_group_name_H-M   'P 1'
#
loop_
_entity.id
_entity.type
_entity.pdbx_description
1 polymer ?
#
loop_
_entity_poly.entity_id
_entity_poly.type
_entity_poly.pdbx_seq_one_letter_code
_entity_poly.pdbx_strand_id
1 'polypeptide(L)'
;MSRVTLNLPEHFAYSTDIPLMVDHINSGNHLGNDSLITLINEARARYTRHCGLLEYDRETGLMMVNADLAMVYHSEGRYGEVVVIEVAATDFHRCGYDLVYRVADKATGRAIASAKTAHILIDAVSGQTLSEPEGYFDCLRA
;
A
#
# COMPACT_ATOMS: atom_id res chain seq x y z
N MET A 1 9.09 -4.45 24.43
CA MET A 1 7.74 -4.34 23.84
C MET A 1 7.68 -5.27 22.64
N SER A 2 6.57 -5.99 22.44
CA SER A 2 6.37 -6.83 21.25
C SER A 2 6.33 -5.93 20.01
N ARG A 3 7.26 -6.15 19.07
CA ARG A 3 7.28 -5.42 17.80
C ARG A 3 6.33 -6.10 16.82
N VAL A 4 5.60 -5.31 16.05
CA VAL A 4 4.89 -5.81 14.86
C VAL A 4 5.92 -6.42 13.92
N THR A 5 5.63 -7.62 13.42
CA THR A 5 6.47 -8.32 12.44
C THR A 5 5.66 -8.48 11.17
N LEU A 6 6.24 -8.11 10.04
CA LEU A 6 5.64 -8.26 8.72
C LEU A 6 6.45 -9.28 7.92
N ASN A 7 5.76 -10.22 7.29
CA ASN A 7 6.38 -11.15 6.35
C ASN A 7 6.37 -10.48 4.99
N LEU A 8 7.55 -10.11 4.49
CA LEU A 8 7.69 -9.48 3.18
C LEU A 8 8.24 -10.50 2.17
N PRO A 9 7.75 -10.53 0.94
CA PRO A 9 8.33 -11.36 -0.12
C PRO A 9 9.72 -10.84 -0.51
N GLU A 10 10.48 -11.68 -1.22
CA GLU A 10 11.77 -11.26 -1.79
C GLU A 10 11.59 -10.31 -2.98
N HIS A 11 10.50 -10.46 -3.74
CA HIS A 11 10.23 -9.75 -4.98
C HIS A 11 8.98 -8.88 -4.85
N PHE A 12 9.06 -7.68 -5.42
CA PHE A 12 7.97 -6.72 -5.46
C PHE A 12 7.62 -6.41 -6.92
N ALA A 13 6.34 -6.60 -7.27
CA ALA A 13 5.86 -6.50 -8.65
C ALA A 13 5.83 -5.06 -9.16
N TYR A 14 5.78 -4.08 -8.26
CA TYR A 14 5.66 -2.68 -8.61
C TYR A 14 6.56 -1.80 -7.73
N SER A 15 6.99 -0.67 -8.30
CA SER A 15 7.74 0.35 -7.58
C SER A 15 7.38 1.74 -8.10
N THR A 16 7.30 2.71 -7.19
CA THR A 16 7.11 4.12 -7.53
C THR A 16 7.94 5.02 -6.64
N ASP A 17 8.39 6.13 -7.23
CA ASP A 17 9.07 7.19 -6.50
C ASP A 17 8.09 8.28 -6.08
N ILE A 18 8.24 8.79 -4.86
CA ILE A 18 7.46 9.93 -4.35
C ILE A 18 8.37 10.91 -3.61
N PRO A 19 8.44 12.19 -4.02
CA PRO A 19 9.22 13.20 -3.30
C PRO A 19 8.58 13.55 -1.94
N LEU A 20 9.41 13.75 -0.92
CA LEU A 20 8.97 14.23 0.39
C LEU A 20 8.87 15.76 0.39
N MET A 21 7.63 16.24 0.35
CA MET A 21 7.26 17.65 0.36
C MET A 21 7.14 18.19 1.79
N VAL A 22 7.07 19.52 1.93
CA VAL A 22 6.91 20.18 3.23
C VAL A 22 5.71 19.66 4.03
N ASP A 23 4.59 19.39 3.35
CA ASP A 23 3.36 18.89 3.97
C ASP A 23 3.49 17.46 4.51
N HIS A 24 4.51 16.71 4.09
CA HIS A 24 4.79 15.37 4.63
C HIS A 24 5.59 15.42 5.94
N ILE A 25 6.10 16.58 6.34
CA ILE A 25 6.99 16.73 7.49
C ILE A 25 6.20 17.25 8.69
N ASN A 26 6.24 16.50 9.79
CA ASN A 26 5.53 16.86 11.01
C ASN A 26 6.35 17.77 11.92
N SER A 27 5.79 18.14 13.07
CA SER A 27 6.44 18.99 14.08
C SER A 27 7.71 18.38 14.70
N GLY A 28 7.95 17.08 14.51
CA GLY A 28 9.20 16.39 14.87
C GLY A 28 10.33 16.58 13.87
N ASN A 29 10.13 17.35 12.79
CA ASN A 29 11.11 17.61 11.73
C ASN A 29 11.53 16.34 10.96
N HIS A 30 10.59 15.43 10.76
CA HIS A 30 10.73 14.25 9.91
C HIS A 30 9.38 13.89 9.28
N LEU A 31 9.40 12.93 8.36
CA LEU A 31 8.20 12.36 7.75
C LEU A 31 7.17 11.98 8.82
N GLY A 32 5.97 12.55 8.70
CA GLY A 32 4.82 12.25 9.54
C GLY A 32 4.38 10.80 9.38
N ASN A 33 3.93 10.18 10.48
CA ASN A 33 3.43 8.82 10.45
C ASN A 33 2.16 8.69 9.57
N ASP A 34 1.25 9.64 9.69
CA ASP A 34 0.03 9.84 8.92
C ASP A 34 0.34 10.18 7.46
N SER A 35 1.36 11.02 7.24
CA SER A 35 1.85 11.33 5.89
C SER A 35 2.37 10.07 5.21
N LEU A 36 3.14 9.22 5.90
CA LEU A 36 3.60 7.95 5.34
C LEU A 36 2.43 7.02 4.98
N ILE A 37 1.35 6.99 5.77
CA ILE A 37 0.12 6.24 5.41
C ILE A 37 -0.47 6.77 4.10
N THR A 38 -0.50 8.08 3.93
CA THR A 38 -0.97 8.71 2.67
C THR A 38 -0.08 8.31 1.49
N LEU A 39 1.24 8.26 1.68
CA LEU A 39 2.19 7.87 0.63
C LEU A 39 2.03 6.41 0.18
N ILE A 40 1.81 5.47 1.11
CA ILE A 40 1.57 4.06 0.74
C ILE A 40 0.20 3.89 0.05
N ASN A 41 -0.81 4.69 0.42
CA ASN A 41 -2.10 4.69 -0.26
C ASN A 41 -1.97 5.21 -1.71
N GLU A 42 -1.16 6.24 -1.93
CA GLU A 42 -0.82 6.73 -3.26
C GLU A 42 -0.07 5.65 -4.07
N ALA A 43 0.89 4.95 -3.46
CA ALA A 43 1.60 3.85 -4.12
C ALA A 43 0.66 2.70 -4.52
N ARG A 44 -0.29 2.35 -3.63
CA ARG A 44 -1.37 1.39 -3.94
C ARG A 44 -2.20 1.86 -5.12
N ALA A 45 -2.70 3.10 -5.11
CA ALA A 45 -3.55 3.63 -6.17
C ALA A 45 -2.83 3.65 -7.53
N ARG A 46 -1.52 3.94 -7.53
CA ARG A 46 -0.67 3.85 -8.72
C ARG A 46 -0.50 2.40 -9.18
N TYR A 47 -0.27 1.47 -8.27
CA TYR A 47 -0.11 0.05 -8.58
C TYR A 47 -1.38 -0.57 -9.16
N THR A 48 -2.53 -0.41 -8.50
CA THR A 48 -3.82 -0.97 -8.97
C THR A 48 -4.18 -0.39 -10.34
N ARG A 49 -4.01 0.93 -10.53
CA ARG A 49 -4.17 1.56 -11.85
C ARG A 49 -3.22 1.02 -12.90
N HIS A 50 -1.95 0.76 -12.56
CA HIS A 50 -0.97 0.18 -13.49
C HIS A 50 -1.40 -1.22 -13.98
N CYS A 51 -1.97 -2.03 -13.08
CA CYS A 51 -2.50 -3.35 -13.39
C CYS A 51 -3.88 -3.35 -14.06
N GLY A 52 -4.54 -2.19 -14.17
CA GLY A 52 -5.91 -2.08 -14.70
C GLY A 52 -7.00 -2.45 -13.70
N LEU A 53 -6.68 -2.62 -12.42
CA LEU A 53 -7.65 -2.87 -11.35
C LEU A 53 -8.20 -1.54 -10.83
N LEU A 54 -9.53 -1.40 -10.87
CA LEU A 54 -10.21 -0.24 -10.30
C LEU A 54 -10.43 -0.43 -8.80
N GLU A 55 -10.01 0.55 -7.99
CA GLU A 55 -10.35 0.57 -6.56
C GLU A 55 -11.86 0.75 -6.33
N TYR A 56 -12.54 1.41 -7.27
CA TYR A 56 -13.99 1.45 -7.36
C TYR A 56 -14.42 1.39 -8.82
N ASP A 57 -15.08 0.30 -9.18
CA ASP A 57 -15.73 0.12 -10.46
C ASP A 57 -17.20 0.55 -10.35
N ARG A 58 -17.53 1.67 -11.00
CA ARG A 58 -18.87 2.25 -10.99
C ARG A 58 -19.87 1.47 -11.84
N GLU A 59 -19.41 0.71 -12.83
CA GLU A 59 -20.28 -0.05 -13.71
C GLU A 59 -20.78 -1.32 -13.04
N THR A 60 -19.88 -2.02 -12.33
CA THR A 60 -20.20 -3.24 -11.60
C THR A 60 -20.62 -3.01 -10.16
N GLY A 61 -20.32 -1.84 -9.58
CA GLY A 61 -20.56 -1.55 -8.16
C GLY A 61 -19.52 -2.18 -7.22
N LEU A 62 -18.46 -2.76 -7.76
CA LEU A 62 -17.38 -3.39 -7.00
C LEU A 62 -16.45 -2.34 -6.39
N MET A 63 -16.21 -2.42 -5.09
CA MET A 63 -15.34 -1.48 -4.37
C MET A 63 -14.33 -2.22 -3.49
N MET A 64 -13.08 -1.80 -3.55
CA MET A 64 -12.03 -2.24 -2.63
C MET A 64 -12.02 -1.35 -1.40
N VAL A 65 -11.96 -1.95 -0.21
CA VAL A 65 -11.91 -1.24 1.07
C VAL A 65 -10.77 -1.77 1.92
N ASN A 66 -10.02 -0.87 2.56
CA ASN A 66 -8.98 -1.25 3.53
C ASN A 66 -9.65 -1.84 4.78
N ALA A 67 -9.31 -3.07 5.13
CA ALA A 67 -9.80 -3.74 6.33
C ALA A 67 -8.85 -3.54 7.53
N ASP A 68 -7.54 -3.48 7.28
CA ASP A 68 -6.53 -3.23 8.31
C ASP A 68 -5.29 -2.51 7.76
N LEU A 69 -4.43 -2.09 8.68
CA LEU A 69 -3.11 -1.52 8.40
C LEU A 69 -2.14 -1.94 9.52
N ALA A 70 -0.96 -2.38 9.12
CA ALA A 70 0.19 -2.55 9.99
C ALA A 70 1.40 -1.78 9.41
N MET A 71 2.15 -1.10 10.26
CA MET A 71 3.30 -0.27 9.87
C MET A 71 4.45 -0.47 10.85
N VAL A 72 5.66 -0.65 10.32
CA VAL A 72 6.91 -0.73 11.07
C VAL A 72 7.83 0.37 10.57
N TYR A 73 8.21 1.28 11.48
CA TYR A 73 9.14 2.38 11.19
C TYR A 73 10.56 1.94 11.54
N HIS A 74 11.48 2.06 10.58
CA HIS A 74 12.88 1.64 10.72
C HIS A 74 13.83 2.82 10.86
N SER A 75 13.58 3.91 10.12
CA SER A 75 14.36 5.15 10.17
C SER A 75 13.50 6.37 9.81
N GLU A 76 14.02 7.56 10.09
CA GLU A 76 13.34 8.82 9.76
C GLU A 76 13.46 9.13 8.25
N GLY A 77 12.39 9.65 7.64
CA GLY A 77 12.41 10.30 6.32
C GLY A 77 12.52 11.82 6.47
N ARG A 78 13.16 12.51 5.53
CA ARG A 78 13.47 13.94 5.60
C ARG A 78 12.96 14.73 4.40
N TYR A 79 12.68 16.01 4.63
CA TYR A 79 12.34 16.95 3.56
C TYR A 79 13.36 16.88 2.41
N GLY A 80 12.87 16.84 1.17
CA GLY A 80 13.71 16.81 -0.03
C GLY A 80 14.28 15.44 -0.40
N GLU A 81 14.15 14.42 0.46
CA GLU A 81 14.38 13.03 0.05
C GLU A 81 13.30 12.58 -0.94
N VAL A 82 13.63 11.56 -1.74
CA VAL A 82 12.67 10.85 -2.58
C VAL A 82 12.55 9.45 -2.01
N VAL A 83 11.32 9.03 -1.67
CA VAL A 83 11.09 7.65 -1.24
C VAL A 83 10.80 6.77 -2.44
N VAL A 84 11.40 5.59 -2.45
CA VAL A 84 10.99 4.47 -3.31
C VAL A 84 10.03 3.62 -2.49
N ILE A 85 8.82 3.42 -3.02
CA ILE A 85 7.81 2.53 -2.44
C ILE A 85 7.63 1.35 -3.37
N GLU A 86 8.10 0.18 -2.92
CA GLU A 86 7.89 -1.09 -3.59
C GLU A 86 6.60 -1.72 -3.06
N VAL A 87 5.77 -2.27 -3.95
CA VAL A 87 4.46 -2.86 -3.63
C VAL A 87 4.36 -4.29 -4.18
N ALA A 88 3.85 -5.21 -3.35
CA ALA A 88 3.54 -6.58 -3.73
C ALA A 88 2.18 -6.98 -3.17
N ALA A 89 1.42 -7.78 -3.92
CA ALA A 89 0.21 -8.42 -3.40
C ALA A 89 0.55 -9.80 -2.84
N THR A 90 0.01 -10.10 -1.67
CA THR A 90 0.21 -11.38 -0.96
C THR A 90 -1.11 -11.87 -0.38
N ASP A 91 -1.09 -13.10 0.17
CA ASP A 91 -2.15 -13.63 1.02
C ASP A 91 -3.57 -13.50 0.44
N PHE A 92 -3.72 -13.85 -0.84
CA PHE A 92 -5.00 -13.84 -1.53
C PHE A 92 -6.02 -14.73 -0.81
N HIS A 93 -7.22 -14.19 -0.64
CA HIS A 93 -8.35 -14.84 -0.01
C HIS A 93 -9.58 -14.69 -0.92
N ARG A 94 -10.64 -15.47 -0.66
CA ARG A 94 -11.85 -15.49 -1.50
C ARG A 94 -12.49 -14.12 -1.73
N CYS A 95 -12.19 -13.12 -0.92
CA CYS A 95 -12.85 -11.80 -0.95
C CYS A 95 -11.85 -10.64 -0.95
N GLY A 96 -10.56 -10.89 -1.16
CA GLY A 96 -9.56 -9.85 -0.97
C GLY A 96 -8.13 -10.35 -1.00
N TYR A 97 -7.22 -9.47 -0.67
CA TYR A 97 -5.77 -9.72 -0.67
C TYR A 97 -5.08 -8.74 0.26
N ASP A 98 -3.84 -9.05 0.61
CA ASP A 98 -2.97 -8.12 1.29
C ASP A 98 -2.07 -7.40 0.28
N LEU A 99 -1.77 -6.14 0.54
CA LEU A 99 -0.63 -5.45 -0.07
C LEU A 99 0.41 -5.21 0.99
N VAL A 100 1.66 -5.53 0.66
CA VAL A 100 2.83 -5.25 1.49
C VAL A 100 3.73 -4.24 0.79
N TYR A 101 4.41 -3.43 1.60
CA TYR A 101 5.16 -2.28 1.14
C TYR A 101 6.56 -2.26 1.76
N ARG A 102 7.56 -1.93 0.94
CA ARG A 102 8.88 -1.50 1.40
C ARG A 102 9.09 -0.05 1.01
N VAL A 103 9.52 0.75 1.98
CA VAL A 103 9.77 2.17 1.80
C VAL A 103 11.23 2.45 2.13
N ALA A 104 11.96 3.01 1.17
CA ALA A 104 13.37 3.36 1.34
C ALA A 104 13.69 4.73 0.74
N ASP A 105 14.71 5.40 1.26
CA ASP A 105 15.28 6.57 0.58
C ASP A 105 15.94 6.14 -0.73
N LYS A 106 15.58 6.80 -1.83
CA LYS A 106 16.07 6.48 -3.18
C LYS A 106 17.58 6.66 -3.31
N ALA A 107 18.15 7.67 -2.67
CA ALA A 107 19.56 8.00 -2.85
C ALA A 107 20.48 6.99 -2.14
N THR A 108 20.08 6.54 -0.95
CA THR A 108 20.94 5.72 -0.08
C THR A 108 20.48 4.27 0.07
N GLY A 109 19.25 3.95 -0.32
CA GLY A 109 18.62 2.65 -0.05
C GLY A 109 18.29 2.43 1.43
N ARG A 110 18.40 3.47 2.28
CA ARG A 110 18.10 3.38 3.71
C ARG A 110 16.62 3.01 3.90
N ALA A 111 16.36 1.91 4.61
CA ALA A 111 15.01 1.50 4.93
C ALA A 111 14.33 2.52 5.85
N ILE A 112 13.21 3.09 5.42
CA ILE A 112 12.40 4.04 6.18
C ILE A 112 11.30 3.28 6.91
N ALA A 113 10.55 2.44 6.19
CA ALA A 113 9.44 1.69 6.77
C ALA A 113 9.10 0.41 5.99
N SER A 114 8.31 -0.44 6.63
CA SER A 114 7.58 -1.52 5.99
C SER A 114 6.13 -1.48 6.42
N ALA A 115 5.21 -1.79 5.52
CA ALA A 115 3.79 -1.75 5.81
C ALA A 115 3.05 -2.94 5.22
N LYS A 116 1.83 -3.14 5.71
CA LYS A 116 0.84 -4.08 5.17
C LYS A 116 -0.55 -3.47 5.28
N THR A 117 -1.37 -3.66 4.27
CA THR A 117 -2.80 -3.31 4.27
C THR A 117 -3.61 -4.48 3.73
N ALA A 118 -4.64 -4.94 4.44
CA ALA A 118 -5.66 -5.82 3.86
C ALA A 118 -6.67 -5.03 3.05
N HIS A 119 -7.03 -5.54 1.87
CA HIS A 119 -8.11 -5.01 1.04
C HIS A 119 -9.18 -6.07 0.83
N ILE A 120 -10.44 -5.70 1.06
CA ILE A 120 -11.59 -6.56 0.82
C ILE A 120 -12.47 -5.97 -0.28
N LEU A 121 -13.05 -6.85 -1.08
CA LEU A 121 -14.03 -6.53 -2.10
C LEU A 121 -15.42 -6.46 -1.48
N ILE A 122 -16.13 -5.37 -1.70
CA ILE A 122 -17.50 -5.19 -1.27
C ILE A 122 -18.40 -4.77 -2.44
N ASP A 123 -19.70 -5.02 -2.27
CA ASP A 123 -20.75 -4.35 -3.04
C ASP A 123 -20.92 -2.93 -2.49
N ALA A 124 -20.71 -1.92 -3.33
CA ALA A 124 -20.74 -0.52 -2.89
C ALA A 124 -22.13 -0.03 -2.43
N VAL A 125 -23.21 -0.71 -2.84
CA VAL A 125 -24.59 -0.32 -2.50
C VAL A 125 -25.01 -0.89 -1.15
N SER A 126 -24.79 -2.18 -0.94
CA SER A 126 -25.18 -2.91 0.27
C SER A 126 -24.11 -2.90 1.36
N GLY A 127 -22.86 -2.61 1.01
CA GLY A 127 -21.70 -2.67 1.92
C GLY A 127 -21.27 -4.10 2.28
N GLN A 128 -21.85 -5.12 1.65
CA GLN A 128 -21.55 -6.52 1.96
C GLN A 128 -20.27 -6.98 1.25
N THR A 129 -19.48 -7.82 1.93
CA THR A 129 -18.31 -8.46 1.35
C THR A 129 -18.70 -9.44 0.24
N LEU A 130 -18.02 -9.34 -0.89
CA LEU A 130 -18.20 -10.19 -2.05
C LEU A 130 -17.05 -11.17 -2.20
N SER A 131 -17.32 -12.33 -2.79
CA SER A 131 -16.24 -13.18 -3.27
C SER A 131 -15.67 -12.61 -4.57
N GLU A 132 -14.37 -12.82 -4.81
CA GLU A 132 -13.67 -12.45 -6.03
C GLU A 132 -14.41 -13.03 -7.24
N PRO A 133 -14.88 -12.19 -8.19
CA PRO A 133 -15.28 -12.66 -9.50
C PRO A 133 -14.10 -13.34 -10.20
N GLU A 134 -14.34 -14.37 -11.01
CA GLU A 134 -13.27 -15.15 -11.63
C GLU A 134 -12.21 -14.26 -12.32
N GLY A 135 -10.96 -14.41 -11.88
CA GLY A 135 -9.80 -13.70 -12.41
C GLY A 135 -9.70 -12.21 -12.07
N TYR A 136 -10.58 -11.67 -11.22
CA TYR A 136 -10.64 -10.22 -10.95
C TYR A 136 -9.32 -9.67 -10.36
N PHE A 137 -8.59 -10.46 -9.57
CA PHE A 137 -7.29 -10.06 -9.02
C PHE A 137 -6.08 -10.64 -9.75
N ASP A 138 -6.24 -11.30 -10.90
CA ASP A 138 -5.12 -11.96 -11.59
C ASP A 138 -3.99 -11.00 -11.96
N CYS A 139 -4.33 -9.74 -12.28
CA CYS A 139 -3.35 -8.71 -12.57
C CYS A 139 -2.41 -8.36 -11.40
N LEU A 140 -2.76 -8.75 -10.17
CA LEU A 140 -1.95 -8.54 -8.97
C LEU A 140 -1.08 -9.74 -8.60
N ARG A 141 -1.30 -10.91 -9.24
CA ARG A 141 -0.61 -12.18 -8.93
C ARG A 141 0.74 -12.33 -9.68
N ALA A 142 1.19 -11.28 -10.35
CA ALA A 142 2.40 -11.26 -11.19
C ALA A 142 3.70 -11.11 -10.40
#